data_AF-A0A9R0D274-F1
#
_entry.id   AF-A0A9R0D274-F1
#
_cell.length_a   1.000
_cell.length_b   1.000
_cell.length_c   1.000
_cell.angle_alpha   90.00
_cell.angle_beta   90.00
_cell.angle_gamma   90.00
#
_symmetry.space_group_name_H-M   'P 1'
#
loop_
_entity.id
_entity.type
_entity.pdbx_description
1 polymer ?
#
loop_
_entity_poly.entity_id
_entity_poly.type
_entity_poly.pdbx_seq_one_letter_code
_entity_poly.pdbx_strand_id
1 'polypeptide(L)'
;MCIDFNVNLPTLVSFLLLYSLKTGCIVILIWTLIRSLSLLMFFVLAMMDTFLPVSLSVTAMLLTKTPPDDEHYFPVFTGYLIMIVTESFLFIFTIVLGSGIYSRNPFRVGQFLICRFFCWISETTFLSMLCIVHLHLIGWYLVFLMVIILEFYNFIVVYSYYMDLMEEYQEREIEERAKEKAKFIAAATAGCDPNQIRALPEPKPSNCNEMLCTTL
;
A
#
# COMPACT_ATOMS: atom_id res chain seq x y z
N MET A 1 12.50 14.13 -15.48
CA MET A 1 11.19 14.82 -15.45
C MET A 1 10.37 14.17 -14.34
N CYS A 2 10.36 14.77 -13.16
CA CYS A 2 9.45 14.35 -12.09
C CYS A 2 8.08 14.92 -12.45
N ILE A 3 7.12 14.05 -12.73
CA ILE A 3 5.73 14.46 -12.89
C ILE A 3 5.21 14.66 -11.48
N ASP A 4 5.24 15.91 -11.01
CA ASP A 4 4.53 16.31 -9.79
C ASP A 4 3.04 16.09 -10.04
N PHE A 5 2.53 14.93 -9.61
CA PHE A 5 1.11 14.65 -9.53
C PHE A 5 0.51 15.46 -8.37
N ASN A 6 0.58 16.78 -8.47
CA ASN A 6 -0.08 17.71 -7.55
C ASN A 6 -1.58 17.75 -7.90
N VAL A 7 -2.27 16.63 -7.66
CA VAL A 7 -3.73 16.59 -7.72
C VAL A 7 -4.22 17.28 -6.45
N ASN A 8 -4.42 18.58 -6.57
CA ASN A 8 -5.17 19.38 -5.60
C ASN A 8 -6.58 18.78 -5.46
N LEU A 9 -6.77 17.86 -4.51
CA LEU A 9 -8.08 17.57 -3.91
C LEU A 9 -8.21 18.41 -2.62
N PRO A 10 -8.59 19.70 -2.70
CA PRO A 10 -8.75 20.58 -1.53
C PRO A 10 -9.79 20.05 -0.51
N THR A 11 -10.69 19.17 -0.94
CA THR A 11 -11.66 18.47 -0.11
C THR A 11 -11.06 17.38 0.77
N LEU A 12 -10.01 16.68 0.31
CA LEU A 12 -9.29 15.69 1.13
C LEU A 12 -8.48 16.40 2.22
N VAL A 13 -7.75 17.46 1.87
CA VAL A 13 -6.95 18.26 2.81
C VAL A 13 -7.83 18.85 3.91
N SER A 14 -9.02 19.36 3.57
CA SER A 14 -9.95 19.94 4.56
C SER A 14 -10.58 18.91 5.51
N PHE A 15 -10.79 17.67 5.07
CA PHE A 15 -11.30 16.58 5.92
C PHE A 15 -10.17 15.92 6.75
N LEU A 16 -8.95 15.83 6.19
CA LEU A 16 -7.72 15.42 6.87
C LEU A 16 -7.23 16.44 7.90
N LEU A 17 -7.54 17.74 7.72
CA LEU A 17 -7.25 18.77 8.73
C LEU A 17 -8.12 18.66 9.99
N LEU A 18 -9.27 17.98 9.92
CA LEU A 18 -10.19 17.80 11.04
C LEU A 18 -9.83 16.59 11.95
N TYR A 19 -9.09 15.61 11.43
CA TYR A 19 -8.69 14.40 12.16
C TYR A 19 -7.21 14.09 11.91
N SER A 20 -6.45 13.81 12.98
CA SER A 20 -5.06 13.36 12.85
C SER A 20 -4.98 12.20 11.82
N LEU A 21 -4.07 12.31 10.84
CA LEU A 21 -3.81 11.26 9.83
C LEU A 21 -3.68 9.87 10.45
N LYS A 22 -3.06 9.81 11.63
CA LYS A 22 -2.89 8.57 12.40
C LYS A 22 -4.23 7.93 12.77
N THR A 23 -5.21 8.73 13.18
CA THR A 23 -6.57 8.25 13.47
C THR A 23 -7.25 7.75 12.19
N GLY A 24 -7.08 8.45 11.07
CA GLY A 24 -7.57 8.01 9.76
C GLY A 24 -7.02 6.63 9.36
N CYS A 25 -5.71 6.43 9.50
CA CYS A 25 -5.07 5.14 9.24
C CYS A 25 -5.55 4.01 10.17
N ILE A 26 -5.85 4.30 11.45
CA ILE A 26 -6.41 3.31 12.38
C ILE A 26 -7.83 2.90 11.99
N VAL A 27 -8.68 3.87 11.65
CA VAL A 27 -10.05 3.59 11.18
C VAL A 27 -10.01 2.74 9.92
N ILE A 28 -9.15 3.10 8.98
CA ILE A 28 -8.91 2.36 7.75
C ILE A 28 -8.43 0.94 8.03
N LEU A 29 -7.51 0.77 8.98
CA LEU A 29 -7.00 -0.56 9.34
C LEU A 29 -8.12 -1.45 9.87
N ILE A 30 -8.94 -0.94 10.79
CA ILE A 30 -10.09 -1.68 11.35
C ILE A 30 -11.09 -2.04 10.25
N TRP A 31 -11.43 -1.07 9.39
CA TRP A 31 -12.33 -1.27 8.26
C TRP A 31 -11.81 -2.36 7.31
N THR A 32 -10.54 -2.25 6.90
CA THR A 32 -9.92 -3.17 5.94
C THR A 32 -9.85 -4.59 6.50
N LEU A 33 -9.56 -4.76 7.80
CA LEU A 33 -9.55 -6.06 8.46
C LEU A 33 -10.94 -6.71 8.46
N ILE A 34 -11.97 -5.97 8.89
CA ILE A 34 -13.34 -6.48 8.96
C ILE A 34 -13.85 -6.83 7.56
N ARG A 35 -13.59 -5.95 6.58
CA ARG A 35 -13.98 -6.16 5.18
C ARG A 35 -13.27 -7.38 4.59
N SER A 36 -11.95 -7.46 4.72
CA SER A 36 -11.16 -8.56 4.16
C SER A 36 -11.59 -9.90 4.75
N LEU A 37 -11.84 -9.96 6.06
CA LEU A 37 -12.40 -11.17 6.70
C LEU A 37 -13.78 -11.52 6.15
N SER A 38 -14.66 -10.53 5.99
CA SER A 38 -16.03 -10.73 5.48
C SER A 38 -16.04 -11.21 4.03
N LEU A 39 -15.17 -10.64 3.19
CA LEU A 39 -15.05 -11.04 1.78
C LEU A 39 -14.37 -12.39 1.61
N LEU A 40 -13.37 -12.69 2.44
CA LEU A 40 -12.74 -14.01 2.44
C LEU A 40 -13.77 -15.09 2.79
N MET A 41 -14.60 -14.86 3.82
CA MET A 41 -15.72 -15.74 4.14
C MET A 41 -16.72 -15.82 2.99
N PHE A 42 -17.08 -14.70 2.37
CA PHE A 42 -18.00 -14.65 1.23
C PHE A 42 -17.49 -15.47 0.05
N PHE A 43 -16.23 -15.29 -0.37
CA PHE A 43 -15.66 -16.01 -1.51
C PHE A 43 -15.45 -17.49 -1.22
N VAL A 44 -15.09 -17.87 0.01
CA VAL A 44 -15.01 -19.29 0.41
C VAL A 44 -16.39 -19.94 0.37
N LEU A 45 -17.43 -19.26 0.87
CA LEU A 45 -18.80 -19.75 0.80
C LEU A 45 -19.30 -19.83 -0.65
N ALA A 46 -19.02 -18.82 -1.47
CA ALA A 46 -19.37 -18.82 -2.89
C ALA A 46 -18.67 -19.96 -3.64
N MET A 47 -17.40 -20.23 -3.34
CA MET A 47 -16.69 -21.38 -3.90
C MET A 47 -17.30 -22.71 -3.44
N MET A 48 -17.59 -22.87 -2.15
CA MET A 48 -18.24 -24.09 -1.64
C MET A 48 -19.61 -24.33 -2.31
N ASP A 49 -20.38 -23.27 -2.52
CA ASP A 49 -21.66 -23.32 -3.22
C ASP A 49 -21.52 -23.69 -4.71
N THR A 50 -20.39 -23.40 -5.35
CA THR A 50 -20.13 -23.93 -6.72
C THR A 50 -19.98 -25.46 -6.75
N PHE A 51 -19.53 -26.09 -5.66
CA PHE A 51 -19.38 -27.55 -5.57
C PHE A 51 -20.60 -28.26 -4.96
N LEU A 52 -21.38 -27.58 -4.12
CA LEU A 52 -22.50 -28.20 -3.40
C LEU A 52 -23.80 -28.20 -4.23
N PRO A 53 -24.49 -29.34 -4.36
CA PRO A 53 -25.79 -29.40 -5.02
C PRO A 53 -26.88 -28.65 -4.25
N VAL A 54 -26.68 -28.41 -2.94
CA VAL A 54 -27.59 -27.67 -2.06
C VAL A 54 -26.97 -26.31 -1.72
N SER A 55 -27.64 -25.21 -2.06
CA SER A 55 -27.21 -23.85 -1.67
C SER A 55 -27.26 -23.70 -0.15
N LEU A 56 -26.19 -23.20 0.47
CA LEU A 56 -26.27 -22.77 1.86
C LEU A 56 -27.34 -21.68 2.02
N SER A 57 -28.06 -21.65 3.13
CA SER A 57 -29.16 -20.69 3.36
C SER A 57 -28.72 -19.21 3.28
N VAL A 58 -27.46 -18.92 3.59
CA VAL A 58 -26.87 -17.57 3.54
C VAL A 58 -26.61 -17.11 2.10
N THR A 59 -26.23 -18.03 1.23
CA THR A 59 -25.94 -17.78 -0.18
C THR A 59 -27.18 -17.95 -1.07
N ALA A 60 -28.17 -18.74 -0.65
CA ALA A 60 -29.46 -18.89 -1.33
C ALA A 60 -30.26 -17.58 -1.45
N MET A 61 -30.03 -16.62 -0.54
CA MET A 61 -30.64 -15.29 -0.57
C MET A 61 -29.89 -14.31 -1.51
N LEU A 62 -28.65 -14.64 -1.89
CA LEU A 62 -27.69 -13.76 -2.58
C LEU A 62 -27.39 -14.24 -4.02
N LEU A 63 -27.41 -15.55 -4.25
CA LEU A 63 -27.29 -16.22 -5.53
C LEU A 63 -28.50 -17.15 -5.74
N THR A 64 -29.46 -16.75 -6.56
CA THR A 64 -30.44 -17.69 -7.10
C THR A 64 -29.77 -18.55 -8.16
N LYS A 65 -29.82 -19.87 -7.93
CA LYS A 65 -29.11 -20.88 -8.71
C LYS A 65 -29.71 -21.03 -10.11
N THR A 66 -29.06 -20.47 -11.13
CA THR A 66 -29.01 -21.09 -12.45
C THR A 66 -27.69 -21.82 -12.54
N PRO A 67 -27.66 -23.14 -12.84
CA PRO A 67 -26.40 -23.85 -13.02
C PRO A 67 -25.60 -23.10 -14.09
N PRO A 68 -24.34 -22.72 -13.82
CA PRO A 68 -23.48 -22.18 -14.86
C PRO A 68 -23.34 -23.25 -15.95
N ASP A 69 -23.48 -22.85 -17.22
CA ASP A 69 -23.11 -23.72 -18.34
C ASP A 69 -21.69 -24.27 -18.10
N ASP A 70 -21.45 -25.54 -18.45
CA ASP A 70 -20.18 -26.24 -18.19
C ASP A 70 -18.95 -25.45 -18.69
N GLU A 71 -19.12 -24.62 -19.73
CA GLU A 71 -18.06 -23.77 -20.30
C GLU A 71 -17.63 -22.59 -19.39
N HIS A 72 -18.53 -22.07 -18.55
CA HIS A 72 -18.27 -20.91 -17.69
C HIS A 72 -17.90 -21.31 -16.25
N TYR A 73 -18.03 -22.59 -15.91
CA TYR A 73 -17.74 -23.09 -14.57
C TYR A 73 -16.26 -22.89 -14.17
N PHE A 74 -15.32 -23.31 -15.03
CA PHE A 74 -13.89 -23.24 -14.75
C PHE A 74 -13.34 -21.81 -14.56
N PRO A 75 -13.69 -20.81 -15.40
CA PRO A 75 -13.23 -19.43 -15.19
C PRO A 75 -13.83 -18.78 -13.93
N VAL A 76 -15.10 -19.07 -13.59
CA VAL A 76 -15.73 -18.57 -12.36
C VAL A 76 -15.04 -19.13 -11.11
N PHE A 77 -14.80 -20.44 -11.09
CA PHE A 77 -14.08 -21.11 -10.00
C PHE A 77 -12.67 -20.52 -9.81
N THR A 78 -11.94 -20.34 -10.92
CA THR A 78 -10.60 -19.77 -10.91
C THR A 78 -10.63 -18.31 -10.44
N GLY A 79 -11.64 -17.54 -10.84
CA GLY A 79 -11.88 -16.17 -10.36
C GLY A 79 -12.05 -16.12 -8.83
N TYR A 80 -12.90 -16.97 -8.25
CA TYR A 80 -13.07 -17.03 -6.79
C TYR A 80 -11.78 -17.44 -6.06
N LEU A 81 -11.02 -18.39 -6.59
CA LEU A 81 -9.72 -18.76 -6.02
C LEU A 81 -8.74 -17.58 -6.01
N ILE A 82 -8.62 -16.85 -7.12
CA ILE A 82 -7.73 -15.69 -7.20
C ILE A 82 -8.18 -14.58 -6.24
N MET A 83 -9.49 -14.36 -6.08
CA MET A 83 -10.03 -13.41 -5.11
C MET A 83 -9.70 -13.81 -3.67
N ILE A 84 -9.81 -15.09 -3.30
CA ILE A 84 -9.43 -15.58 -1.96
C ILE A 84 -7.95 -15.39 -1.70
N VAL A 85 -7.10 -15.71 -2.68
CA VAL A 85 -5.65 -15.51 -2.56
C VAL A 85 -5.35 -14.02 -2.39
N THR A 86 -5.95 -13.17 -3.22
CA THR A 86 -5.77 -11.71 -3.16
C THR A 86 -6.18 -11.14 -1.80
N GLU A 87 -7.35 -11.52 -1.29
CA GLU A 87 -7.83 -11.09 0.03
C GLU A 87 -6.96 -11.62 1.17
N SER A 88 -6.43 -12.84 1.06
CA SER A 88 -5.51 -13.41 2.04
C SER A 88 -4.20 -12.61 2.12
N PHE A 89 -3.64 -12.22 0.97
CA PHE A 89 -2.47 -11.34 0.93
C PHE A 89 -2.78 -9.99 1.57
N LEU A 90 -3.90 -9.38 1.20
CA LEU A 90 -4.31 -8.10 1.77
C LEU A 90 -4.47 -8.18 3.29
N PHE A 91 -5.08 -9.24 3.81
CA PHE A 91 -5.24 -9.44 5.25
C PHE A 91 -3.90 -9.48 5.98
N ILE A 92 -2.93 -10.26 5.48
CA ILE A 92 -1.59 -10.35 6.05
C ILE A 92 -0.90 -8.99 6.04
N PHE A 93 -0.93 -8.29 4.90
CA PHE A 93 -0.28 -6.99 4.78
C PHE A 93 -0.99 -5.90 5.61
N THR A 94 -2.27 -6.04 5.89
CA THR A 94 -3.00 -5.14 6.81
C THR A 94 -2.48 -5.27 8.25
N ILE A 95 -2.09 -6.47 8.67
CA ILE A 95 -1.40 -6.68 9.96
C ILE A 95 -0.02 -6.01 9.94
N VAL A 96 0.72 -6.13 8.82
CA VAL A 96 2.01 -5.45 8.63
C VAL A 96 1.85 -3.93 8.71
N LEU A 97 0.79 -3.37 8.12
CA LEU A 97 0.44 -1.95 8.25
C LEU A 97 0.22 -1.56 9.72
N GLY A 98 -0.53 -2.37 10.48
CA GLY A 98 -0.73 -2.12 11.91
C GLY A 98 0.56 -2.08 12.69
N SER A 99 1.47 -3.00 12.37
CA SER A 99 2.82 -3.00 12.93
C SER A 99 3.63 -1.77 12.49
N GLY A 100 3.52 -1.34 11.23
CA GLY A 100 4.16 -0.14 10.69
C GLY A 100 3.69 1.15 11.37
N ILE A 101 2.38 1.27 11.61
CA ILE A 101 1.77 2.40 12.33
C ILE A 101 2.23 2.40 13.80
N TYR A 102 2.24 1.24 14.46
CA TYR A 102 2.68 1.11 15.85
C TYR A 102 4.16 1.45 16.02
N SER A 103 5.03 0.89 15.19
CA SER A 103 6.48 1.09 15.25
C SER A 103 6.96 2.38 14.56
N ARG A 104 6.06 3.17 13.96
CA ARG A 104 6.41 4.36 13.13
C ARG A 104 7.51 4.07 12.10
N ASN A 105 7.44 2.90 11.46
CA ASN A 105 8.47 2.48 10.50
C ASN A 105 7.96 2.65 9.05
N PRO A 106 8.55 3.56 8.24
CA PRO A 106 8.06 3.85 6.90
C PRO A 106 8.19 2.66 5.94
N PHE A 107 9.21 1.82 6.10
CA PHE A 107 9.43 0.68 5.21
C PHE A 107 8.28 -0.34 5.26
N ARG A 108 7.72 -0.59 6.45
CA ARG A 108 6.57 -1.50 6.62
C ARG A 108 5.29 -0.94 6.01
N VAL A 109 5.08 0.37 6.13
CA VAL A 109 3.95 1.07 5.51
C VAL A 109 4.08 1.06 3.98
N GLY A 110 5.29 1.28 3.45
CA GLY A 110 5.58 1.18 2.02
C GLY A 110 5.32 -0.21 1.44
N GLN A 111 5.71 -1.28 2.15
CA GLN A 111 5.40 -2.66 1.75
C GLN A 111 3.88 -2.92 1.63
N PHE A 112 3.10 -2.41 2.59
CA PHE A 112 1.64 -2.49 2.51
C PHE A 112 1.09 -1.75 1.29
N LEU A 113 1.57 -0.53 0.99
CA LEU A 113 1.08 0.26 -0.14
C LEU A 113 1.30 -0.44 -1.48
N ILE A 114 2.48 -1.01 -1.69
CA ILE A 114 2.79 -1.77 -2.91
C ILE A 114 1.84 -2.97 -3.03
N CYS A 115 1.68 -3.74 -1.95
CA CYS A 115 0.75 -4.88 -1.93
C CYS A 115 -0.70 -4.43 -2.20
N ARG A 116 -1.15 -3.34 -1.57
CA ARG A 116 -2.50 -2.81 -1.73
C ARG A 116 -2.78 -2.43 -3.18
N PHE A 117 -1.83 -1.78 -3.85
CA PHE A 117 -1.97 -1.39 -5.24
C PHE A 117 -2.20 -2.60 -6.16
N PHE A 118 -1.40 -3.66 -6.01
CA PHE A 118 -1.59 -4.89 -6.79
C PHE A 118 -2.89 -5.62 -6.43
N CYS A 119 -3.26 -5.68 -5.15
CA CYS A 119 -4.52 -6.28 -4.73
C CYS A 119 -5.72 -5.52 -5.28
N TRP A 120 -5.67 -4.18 -5.31
CA TRP A 120 -6.74 -3.35 -5.87
C TRP A 120 -6.93 -3.56 -7.38
N ILE A 121 -5.85 -3.68 -8.15
CA ILE A 121 -5.91 -4.02 -9.58
C ILE A 121 -6.54 -5.41 -9.77
N SER A 122 -6.10 -6.39 -8.98
CA SER A 122 -6.63 -7.76 -9.00
C SER A 122 -8.12 -7.77 -8.67
N GLU A 123 -8.52 -7.19 -7.54
CA GLU A 123 -9.92 -7.06 -7.10
C GLU A 123 -10.78 -6.43 -8.20
N THR A 124 -10.36 -5.31 -8.78
CA THR A 124 -11.10 -4.61 -9.84
C THR A 124 -11.26 -5.48 -11.09
N THR A 125 -10.21 -6.20 -11.49
CA THR A 125 -10.21 -7.04 -12.70
C THR A 125 -11.08 -8.28 -12.52
N PHE A 126 -10.94 -9.01 -11.41
CA PHE A 126 -11.69 -10.25 -11.20
C PHE A 126 -13.14 -9.99 -10.77
N LEU A 127 -13.43 -8.93 -10.02
CA LEU A 127 -14.81 -8.54 -9.72
C LEU A 127 -15.55 -8.09 -10.98
N SER A 128 -14.90 -7.33 -11.87
CA SER A 128 -15.53 -6.95 -13.15
C SER A 128 -15.79 -8.14 -14.06
N MET A 129 -14.83 -9.07 -14.18
CA MET A 129 -15.03 -10.34 -14.89
C MET A 129 -16.19 -11.16 -14.31
N LEU A 130 -16.24 -11.33 -12.99
CA LEU A 130 -17.34 -12.05 -12.32
C LEU A 130 -18.70 -11.36 -12.53
N CYS A 131 -18.75 -10.03 -12.55
CA CYS A 131 -19.98 -9.28 -12.84
C CYS A 131 -20.45 -9.45 -14.29
N ILE A 132 -19.54 -9.58 -15.26
CA ILE A 132 -19.89 -9.81 -16.67
C ILE A 132 -20.47 -11.22 -16.85
N VAL A 133 -19.85 -12.23 -16.21
CA VAL A 133 -20.27 -13.63 -16.35
C VAL A 133 -21.56 -13.93 -15.60
N HIS A 134 -21.77 -13.35 -14.42
CA HIS A 134 -22.97 -13.55 -13.62
C HIS A 134 -23.95 -12.37 -13.75
N LEU A 135 -24.97 -12.52 -14.60
CA LEU A 135 -26.05 -11.54 -14.78
C LEU A 135 -26.77 -11.18 -13.46
N HIS A 136 -26.79 -12.07 -12.46
CA HIS A 136 -27.41 -11.82 -11.15
C HIS A 136 -26.52 -10.99 -10.21
N LEU A 137 -25.20 -10.95 -10.44
CA LEU A 137 -24.29 -10.04 -9.72
C LEU A 137 -24.44 -8.59 -10.18
N ILE A 138 -25.18 -8.32 -11.27
CA ILE A 138 -25.39 -6.97 -11.79
C ILE A 138 -26.08 -6.05 -10.77
N GLY A 139 -26.97 -6.60 -9.93
CA GLY A 139 -27.61 -5.86 -8.84
C GLY A 139 -26.64 -5.44 -7.72
N TRP A 140 -25.54 -6.18 -7.57
CA TRP A 140 -24.48 -5.91 -6.60
C TRP A 140 -23.36 -5.03 -7.16
N TYR A 141 -23.41 -4.67 -8.45
CA TYR A 141 -22.41 -3.83 -9.11
C TYR A 141 -22.18 -2.50 -8.38
N LEU A 142 -23.24 -1.83 -7.93
CA LEU A 142 -23.11 -0.58 -7.17
C LEU A 142 -22.37 -0.78 -5.84
N VAL A 143 -22.59 -1.92 -5.18
CA VAL A 143 -21.91 -2.26 -3.93
C VAL A 143 -20.43 -2.54 -4.22
N PHE A 144 -20.11 -3.31 -5.26
CA PHE A 144 -18.72 -3.57 -5.65
C PHE A 144 -17.99 -2.30 -6.08
N LEU A 145 -18.65 -1.42 -6.83
CA LEU A 145 -18.11 -0.13 -7.23
C LEU A 145 -17.84 0.76 -6.01
N MET A 146 -18.77 0.80 -5.05
CA MET A 146 -18.58 1.51 -3.78
C MET A 146 -17.39 0.96 -2.98
N VAL A 147 -17.23 -0.36 -2.93
CA VAL A 147 -16.07 -1.01 -2.32
C VAL A 147 -14.78 -0.59 -3.04
N ILE A 148 -14.70 -0.67 -4.37
CA ILE A 148 -13.51 -0.28 -5.15
C ILE A 148 -13.12 1.19 -4.89
N ILE A 149 -14.10 2.10 -4.81
CA ILE A 149 -13.85 3.52 -4.54
C ILE A 149 -13.36 3.74 -3.10
N LEU A 150 -13.98 3.11 -2.11
CA LEU A 150 -13.54 3.19 -0.71
C LEU A 150 -12.11 2.66 -0.56
N GLU A 151 -11.76 1.63 -1.32
CA GLU A 151 -10.43 1.04 -1.28
C GLU A 151 -9.37 1.88 -1.99
N PHE A 152 -9.75 2.60 -3.04
CA PHE A 152 -8.89 3.62 -3.63
C PHE A 152 -8.67 4.78 -2.65
N TYR A 153 -9.71 5.20 -1.92
CA TYR A 153 -9.59 6.20 -0.88
C TYR A 153 -8.66 5.76 0.26
N ASN A 154 -8.78 4.50 0.71
CA ASN A 154 -7.89 3.88 1.68
C ASN A 154 -6.42 4.01 1.24
N PHE A 155 -6.13 3.65 -0.01
CA PHE A 155 -4.79 3.78 -0.58
C PHE A 155 -4.27 5.21 -0.49
N ILE A 156 -5.08 6.22 -0.83
CA ILE A 156 -4.69 7.64 -0.78
C ILE A 156 -4.34 8.07 0.65
N VAL A 157 -5.17 7.71 1.64
CA VAL A 157 -4.94 8.13 3.03
C VAL A 157 -3.68 7.49 3.61
N VAL A 158 -3.47 6.20 3.37
CA VAL A 158 -2.24 5.50 3.82
C VAL A 158 -1.01 6.03 3.09
N TYR A 159 -1.14 6.37 1.80
CA TYR A 159 -0.07 7.00 1.03
C TYR A 159 0.30 8.38 1.59
N SER A 160 -0.69 9.21 1.91
CA SER A 160 -0.46 10.50 2.55
C SER A 160 0.26 10.35 3.89
N TYR A 161 -0.09 9.34 4.70
CA TYR A 161 0.60 9.05 5.95
C TYR A 161 2.02 8.53 5.74
N TYR A 162 2.24 7.74 4.69
CA TYR A 162 3.57 7.26 4.33
C TYR A 162 4.51 8.40 3.93
N MET A 163 4.02 9.37 3.15
CA MET A 163 4.81 10.55 2.76
C MET A 163 5.23 11.36 3.98
N ASP A 164 4.30 11.65 4.89
CA ASP A 164 4.56 12.36 6.14
C ASP A 164 5.64 11.62 7.00
N LEU A 165 5.53 10.30 7.08
CA LEU A 165 6.48 9.48 7.84
C LEU A 165 7.87 9.39 7.16
N MET A 166 7.92 9.44 5.83
CA MET A 166 9.16 9.46 5.05
C MET A 166 9.89 10.79 5.19
N GLU A 167 9.17 11.91 5.19
CA GLU A 167 9.74 13.24 5.45
C GLU A 167 10.36 13.31 6.85
N GLU A 168 9.63 12.90 7.89
CA GLU A 168 10.19 12.81 9.26
C GLU A 168 11.41 11.87 9.36
N TYR A 169 11.44 10.80 8.56
CA TYR A 169 12.55 9.86 8.54
C TYR A 169 13.79 10.47 7.89
N GLN A 170 13.64 11.16 6.75
CA GLN A 170 14.73 11.85 6.07
C GLN A 170 15.34 12.97 6.92
N GLU A 171 14.52 13.76 7.61
CA GLU A 171 15.02 14.81 8.50
C GLU A 171 15.91 14.25 9.62
N ARG A 172 15.48 13.14 10.24
CA ARG A 172 16.27 12.45 11.28
C ARG A 172 17.59 11.91 10.74
N GLU A 173 17.60 11.29 9.55
CA GLU A 173 18.84 10.80 8.95
C GLU A 173 19.82 11.92 8.58
N ILE A 174 19.32 13.09 8.17
CA ILE A 174 20.15 14.26 7.90
C ILE A 174 20.76 14.80 9.20
N GLU A 175 19.95 14.90 10.26
CA GLU A 175 20.42 15.37 11.57
C GLU A 175 21.46 14.41 12.18
N GLU A 176 21.26 13.10 12.09
CA GLU A 176 22.22 12.10 12.56
C GLU A 176 23.54 12.16 11.78
N ARG A 177 23.49 12.26 10.44
CA ARG A 177 24.69 12.45 9.62
C ARG A 177 25.42 13.76 9.94
N ALA A 178 24.70 14.83 10.25
CA ALA A 178 25.30 16.09 10.67
C ALA A 178 26.00 15.96 12.03
N LYS A 179 25.37 15.28 12.99
CA LYS A 179 25.96 14.98 14.31
C LYS A 179 27.20 14.09 14.20
N GLU A 180 27.16 13.09 13.33
CA GLU A 180 28.30 12.20 13.10
C GLU A 180 29.48 12.96 12.48
N LYS A 181 29.22 13.76 11.43
CA LYS A 181 30.24 14.66 10.84
C LYS A 181 30.80 15.63 11.87
N ALA A 182 29.97 16.22 12.73
CA ALA A 182 30.43 17.13 13.78
C ALA A 182 31.33 16.42 14.82
N LYS A 183 31.01 15.17 15.19
CA LYS A 183 31.87 14.35 16.06
C LYS A 183 33.22 14.04 15.42
N PHE A 184 33.24 13.69 14.13
CA PHE A 184 34.48 13.46 13.39
C PHE A 184 35.35 14.72 13.28
N ILE A 185 34.75 15.88 12.98
CA ILE A 185 35.47 17.16 12.93
C ILE A 185 36.03 17.52 14.30
N ALA A 186 35.21 17.41 15.37
CA ALA A 186 35.65 17.68 16.74
C ALA A 186 36.83 16.80 17.16
N ALA A 187 36.78 15.49 16.84
CA ALA A 187 37.88 14.56 17.10
C ALA A 187 39.14 14.91 16.30
N ALA A 188 39.01 15.33 15.03
CA ALA A 188 40.13 15.76 14.21
C ALA A 188 40.79 17.06 14.72
N THR A 189 39.99 18.03 15.18
CA THR A 189 40.50 19.27 15.79
C THR A 189 41.09 19.06 17.19
N ALA A 190 40.59 18.12 17.98
CA ALA A 190 41.14 17.80 19.30
C ALA A 190 42.50 17.07 19.22
N GLY A 191 42.78 16.40 18.09
CA GLY A 191 44.06 15.77 17.81
C GLY A 191 45.09 16.66 17.09
N CYS A 192 44.73 17.89 16.71
CA CYS A 192 45.63 18.81 16.01
C CYS A 192 46.17 19.90 16.95
N ASP A 193 47.50 19.93 17.08
CA ASP A 193 48.25 21.01 17.73
C ASP A 193 48.05 22.32 16.91
N PRO A 194 47.59 23.44 17.51
CA PRO A 194 47.19 24.66 16.79
C PRO A 194 48.31 25.31 15.94
N ASN A 195 49.56 24.86 16.05
CA ASN A 195 50.68 25.35 15.24
C ASN A 195 50.77 24.76 13.82
N GLN A 196 50.01 23.71 13.46
CA GLN A 196 50.02 23.15 12.09
C GLN A 196 48.98 23.77 11.13
N ILE A 197 47.99 24.51 11.63
CA ILE A 197 46.88 25.04 10.81
C ILE A 197 47.33 26.19 9.89
N ARG A 198 48.51 26.79 10.13
CA ARG A 198 49.01 27.93 9.33
C ARG A 198 49.65 27.56 7.99
N ALA A 199 49.67 26.28 7.61
CA ALA A 199 50.46 25.78 6.49
C ALA A 199 49.72 24.82 5.53
N LEU A 200 48.43 25.05 5.24
CA LEU A 200 47.82 24.44 4.05
C LEU A 200 47.59 25.48 2.94
N PRO A 201 48.08 25.24 1.71
CA PRO A 201 47.86 26.12 0.57
C PRO A 201 46.42 25.98 0.04
N GLU A 202 45.87 27.07 -0.49
CA GLU A 202 44.54 27.14 -1.09
C GLU A 202 44.32 26.10 -2.20
N PRO A 203 43.10 25.55 -2.36
CA PRO A 203 42.83 24.56 -3.39
C PRO A 203 42.72 25.22 -4.78
N LYS A 204 43.55 24.77 -5.72
CA LYS A 204 43.37 25.03 -7.16
C LYS A 204 42.15 24.26 -7.69
N PRO A 205 41.32 24.85 -8.58
CA PRO A 205 40.23 24.12 -9.21
C PRO A 205 40.79 23.23 -10.33
N SER A 206 40.63 21.91 -10.18
CA SER A 206 40.97 20.94 -11.23
C SER A 206 39.69 20.34 -11.79
N ASN A 207 39.37 20.74 -13.03
CA ASN A 207 38.48 20.01 -13.92
C ASN A 207 38.85 18.53 -13.95
N CYS A 208 37.86 17.64 -13.79
CA CYS A 208 37.93 16.25 -14.23
C CYS A 208 36.55 15.82 -14.74
N ASN A 209 36.26 16.20 -15.98
CA ASN A 209 35.52 15.34 -16.89
C ASN A 209 36.50 14.27 -17.35
N GLU A 210 36.25 12.99 -17.03
CA GLU A 210 36.60 11.78 -17.80
C GLU A 210 36.19 10.57 -16.93
N MET A 211 35.06 9.93 -17.27
CA MET A 211 35.05 8.62 -17.93
C MET A 211 35.93 7.56 -17.26
N LEU A 212 35.29 6.59 -16.57
CA LEU A 212 35.53 5.18 -16.88
C LEU A 212 34.40 4.30 -16.32
N CYS A 213 33.68 3.66 -17.24
CA CYS A 213 32.97 2.41 -17.02
C CYS A 213 33.95 1.33 -16.55
N THR A 214 33.59 0.58 -15.50
CA THR A 214 33.83 -0.87 -15.41
C THR A 214 33.09 -1.47 -14.21
N THR A 215 32.42 -2.60 -14.46
CA THR A 215 31.86 -3.61 -13.53
C THR A 215 30.73 -3.12 -12.60
N LEU A 216 29.48 -3.63 -12.66
CA LEU A 216 28.97 -4.97 -12.95
C LEU A 216 27.53 -4.89 -13.47
#